data_AF-A0A183HUU2-F1
#
_entry.id   AF-A0A183HUU2-F1
#
_cell.length_a   1.000
_cell.length_b   1.000
_cell.length_c   1.000
_cell.angle_alpha   90.00
_cell.angle_beta   90.00
_cell.angle_gamma   90.00
#
_symmetry.space_group_name_H-M   'P 1'
#
loop_
_entity.id
_entity.type
_entity.pdbx_description
1 polymer ?
#
loop_
_entity_poly.entity_id
_entity_poly.type
_entity_poly.pdbx_seq_one_letter_code
_entity_poly.pdbx_strand_id
1 'polypeptide(L)'
;MNSIKLLDTDTLDLYFQLCAIETNVDTLAVMAATLANGGVSPLSEERVVCNRAVRDTLSLMYSCGMYDYSGQFAFKVGLPAKSGVSGDMIIVVPNVMGICLFSPPLDQLGNTVRGVKFAEQFVEKFNFHNYDSLVYSETHKIDPRKKIREVKHESVSNMMYAATTGDISSIQR
;
A
#
# COMPACT_ATOMS: atom_id res chain seq x y z
N MET A 1 45.47 12.74 -4.54
CA MET A 1 44.49 13.38 -3.63
C MET A 1 43.11 12.99 -4.13
N ASN A 2 42.28 12.16 -3.52
CA ASN A 2 42.33 11.37 -2.31
C ASN A 2 41.74 10.00 -2.65
N SER A 3 42.35 8.96 -2.10
CA SER A 3 41.96 7.57 -2.22
C SER A 3 40.45 7.37 -2.08
N ILE A 4 39.85 6.70 -3.05
CA ILE A 4 38.60 5.97 -2.88
C ILE A 4 38.88 5.02 -1.71
N LYS A 5 38.42 5.38 -0.50
CA LYS A 5 38.38 4.44 0.62
C LYS A 5 37.49 3.30 0.13
N LEU A 6 38.14 2.15 -0.09
CA LEU A 6 37.50 0.86 -0.29
C LEU A 6 36.34 0.76 0.71
N LEU A 7 35.17 0.29 0.24
CA LEU A 7 34.01 0.01 1.07
C LEU A 7 34.46 -0.63 2.38
N ASP A 8 34.12 0.02 3.49
CA ASP A 8 34.44 -0.45 4.83
C ASP A 8 33.84 -1.84 5.03
N THR A 9 34.68 -2.86 5.25
CA THR A 9 34.26 -4.27 5.30
C THR A 9 33.17 -4.47 6.35
N ASP A 10 33.27 -3.77 7.49
CA ASP A 10 32.28 -3.80 8.57
C ASP A 10 30.89 -3.32 8.10
N THR A 11 30.82 -2.35 7.18
CA THR A 11 29.56 -1.84 6.62
C THR A 11 28.92 -2.85 5.67
N LEU A 12 29.72 -3.57 4.87
CA LEU A 12 29.22 -4.63 3.99
C LEU A 12 28.75 -5.84 4.80
N ASP A 13 29.47 -6.21 5.86
CA ASP A 13 29.07 -7.29 6.76
C ASP A 13 27.74 -6.97 7.44
N LEU A 14 27.55 -5.73 7.91
CA LEU A 14 26.26 -5.29 8.45
C LEU A 14 25.15 -5.36 7.39
N TYR A 15 25.42 -4.93 6.15
CA TYR A 15 24.44 -5.02 5.06
C TYR A 15 24.00 -6.46 4.82
N PHE A 16 24.93 -7.41 4.74
CA PHE A 16 24.60 -8.81 4.53
C PHE A 16 23.81 -9.40 5.70
N GLN A 17 24.14 -9.01 6.94
CA GLN A 17 23.37 -9.41 8.12
C GLN A 17 21.93 -8.91 8.05
N LEU A 18 21.72 -7.64 7.67
CA LEU A 18 20.38 -7.06 7.54
C LEU A 18 19.56 -7.73 6.43
N CYS A 19 20.20 -8.08 5.30
CA CYS A 19 19.54 -8.80 4.21
C CYS A 19 19.26 -10.28 4.50
N ALA A 20 19.89 -10.86 5.52
CA ALA A 20 19.71 -12.25 5.93
C ALA A 20 18.75 -12.42 7.12
N ILE A 21 18.06 -11.35 7.54
CA ILE A 21 17.06 -11.42 8.61
C ILE A 21 15.89 -12.31 8.17
N GLU A 22 15.56 -13.29 9.01
CA GLU A 22 14.41 -14.16 8.83
C GLU A 22 13.16 -13.59 9.49
N THR A 23 12.01 -13.80 8.87
CA THR A 23 10.71 -13.33 9.35
C THR A 23 9.59 -14.18 8.75
N ASN A 24 8.36 -13.96 9.18
CA ASN A 24 7.16 -14.58 8.61
C ASN A 24 6.19 -13.52 8.06
N VAL A 25 5.19 -13.98 7.30
CA VAL A 25 4.21 -13.11 6.65
C VAL A 25 3.41 -12.27 7.64
N ASP A 26 3.09 -12.82 8.81
CA ASP A 26 2.30 -12.12 9.84
C ASP A 26 3.10 -10.94 10.41
N THR A 27 4.38 -11.16 10.69
CA THR A 27 5.28 -10.14 11.23
C THR A 27 5.53 -9.03 10.22
N LEU A 28 5.79 -9.38 8.96
CA LEU A 28 5.95 -8.39 7.89
C LEU A 28 4.67 -7.61 7.61
N ALA A 29 3.49 -8.24 7.72
CA ALA A 29 2.21 -7.55 7.59
C ALA A 29 2.03 -6.51 8.70
N VAL A 30 2.42 -6.83 9.95
CA VAL A 30 2.39 -5.88 11.07
C VAL A 30 3.40 -4.74 10.86
N MET A 31 4.60 -5.02 10.34
CA MET A 31 5.57 -3.98 9.97
C MET A 31 5.01 -3.04 8.89
N ALA A 32 4.42 -3.59 7.83
CA ALA A 32 3.75 -2.80 6.80
C ALA A 32 2.57 -1.99 7.36
N ALA A 33 1.80 -2.55 8.29
CA ALA A 33 0.67 -1.87 8.93
C ALA A 33 1.14 -0.77 9.89
N THR A 34 2.32 -0.94 10.51
CA THR A 34 2.98 0.12 11.30
C THR A 34 3.32 1.32 10.43
N LEU A 35 3.81 1.09 9.20
CA LEU A 35 4.01 2.16 8.22
C LEU A 35 2.67 2.77 7.77
N ALA A 36 1.64 1.94 7.52
CA ALA A 36 0.30 2.43 7.19
C ALA A 36 -0.28 3.33 8.28
N ASN A 37 0.07 3.08 9.54
CA ASN A 37 -0.41 3.78 10.73
C ASN A 37 0.55 4.89 11.21
N GLY A 38 1.31 5.51 10.31
CA GLY A 38 2.15 6.67 10.64
C GLY A 38 3.29 6.38 11.63
N GLY A 39 3.74 5.14 11.68
CA GLY A 39 4.87 4.67 12.50
C GLY A 39 4.48 4.18 13.89
N VAL A 40 3.19 4.01 14.16
CA VAL A 40 2.66 3.43 15.39
C VAL A 40 2.26 1.98 15.13
N SER A 41 2.80 1.04 15.92
CA SER A 41 2.48 -0.37 15.79
C SER A 41 1.01 -0.61 16.08
N PRO A 42 0.25 -1.28 15.20
CA PRO A 42 -1.17 -1.53 15.43
C PRO A 42 -1.44 -2.58 16.52
N LEU A 43 -0.42 -3.35 16.92
CA LEU A 43 -0.55 -4.38 17.95
C LEU A 43 -0.13 -3.89 19.34
N SER A 44 0.88 -3.03 19.43
CA SER A 44 1.37 -2.52 20.71
C SER A 44 0.98 -1.07 21.00
N GLU A 45 0.43 -0.34 20.01
CA GLU A 45 0.12 1.10 20.09
C GLU A 45 1.33 2.01 20.36
N GLU A 46 2.54 1.45 20.31
CA GLU A 46 3.77 2.20 20.52
C GLU A 46 4.26 2.85 19.23
N ARG A 47 4.83 4.04 19.36
CA ARG A 47 5.52 4.72 18.24
C ARG A 47 6.89 4.09 18.03
N VAL A 48 7.02 3.30 16.97
CA VAL A 48 8.27 2.65 16.56
C VAL A 48 9.09 3.55 15.63
N VAL A 49 8.42 4.31 14.76
CA VAL A 49 9.05 5.19 13.76
C VAL A 49 8.38 6.56 13.78
N CYS A 50 9.15 7.63 13.56
CA CYS A 50 8.57 8.96 13.45
C CYS A 50 7.81 9.11 12.11
N ASN A 51 6.69 9.84 12.12
CA ASN A 51 5.83 9.97 10.93
C ASN A 51 6.58 10.57 9.72
N ARG A 52 7.55 11.46 9.95
CA ARG A 52 8.38 12.01 8.87
C ARG A 52 9.13 10.90 8.12
N ALA A 53 9.82 10.02 8.83
CA ALA A 53 10.54 8.92 8.21
C ALA A 53 9.58 7.95 7.51
N VAL A 54 8.40 7.69 8.08
CA VAL A 54 7.36 6.87 7.44
C VAL A 54 6.92 7.48 6.11
N ARG A 55 6.57 8.76 6.08
CA ARG A 55 6.17 9.46 4.85
C ARG A 55 7.28 9.36 3.79
N ASP A 56 8.52 9.68 4.16
CA ASP A 56 9.65 9.69 3.23
C ASP A 56 9.92 8.27 2.68
N THR A 57 9.83 7.24 3.53
CA THR A 57 9.93 5.82 3.14
C THR A 57 8.80 5.40 2.21
N LEU A 58 7.55 5.74 2.51
CA LEU A 58 6.40 5.39 1.67
C LEU A 58 6.47 6.06 0.29
N SER A 59 6.96 7.30 0.22
CA SER A 59 7.22 7.98 -1.05
C SER A 59 8.27 7.24 -1.89
N LEU A 60 9.36 6.77 -1.27
CA LEU A 60 10.39 5.99 -1.99
C LEU A 60 9.92 4.58 -2.36
N MET A 61 9.14 3.93 -1.51
CA MET A 61 8.51 2.64 -1.83
C MET A 61 7.58 2.76 -3.03
N TYR A 62 6.84 3.88 -3.14
CA TYR A 62 5.97 4.16 -4.28
C TYR A 62 6.76 4.27 -5.60
N SER A 63 7.90 4.98 -5.61
CA SER A 63 8.65 5.22 -6.84
C SER A 63 9.74 4.19 -7.17
N CYS A 64 10.27 3.49 -6.17
CA CYS A 64 11.50 2.67 -6.27
C CYS A 64 11.39 1.28 -5.59
N GLY A 65 10.20 0.87 -5.17
CA GLY A 65 10.02 -0.32 -4.34
C GLY A 65 10.13 -1.68 -5.05
N MET A 66 9.90 -1.71 -6.36
CA MET A 66 9.59 -2.90 -7.14
C MET A 66 10.59 -3.14 -8.28
N TYR A 67 11.87 -2.84 -8.03
CA TYR A 67 12.93 -2.88 -9.04
C TYR A 67 12.57 -2.05 -10.29
N ASP A 68 12.94 -2.50 -11.48
CA ASP A 68 12.61 -1.83 -12.74
C ASP A 68 11.10 -1.81 -13.04
N TYR A 69 10.29 -2.59 -12.31
CA TYR A 69 8.83 -2.55 -12.40
C TYR A 69 8.20 -1.39 -11.63
N SER A 70 8.97 -0.63 -10.81
CA SER A 70 8.42 0.39 -9.91
C SER A 70 7.53 1.43 -10.60
N GLY A 71 7.95 1.94 -11.77
CA GLY A 71 7.14 2.91 -12.51
C GLY A 71 5.81 2.35 -13.01
N GLN A 72 5.82 1.10 -13.52
CA GLN A 72 4.60 0.44 -13.99
C GLN A 72 3.69 0.04 -12.82
N PHE A 73 4.28 -0.42 -11.71
CA PHE A 73 3.55 -0.75 -10.49
C PHE A 73 2.87 0.49 -9.90
N ALA A 74 3.58 1.62 -9.81
CA ALA A 74 3.03 2.90 -9.37
C ALA A 74 1.88 3.38 -10.27
N PHE A 75 1.94 3.10 -11.58
CA PHE A 75 0.89 3.49 -12.50
C PHE A 75 -0.34 2.57 -12.46
N LYS A 76 -0.14 1.25 -12.38
CA LYS A 76 -1.24 0.27 -12.43
C LYS A 76 -1.86 0.00 -11.06
N VAL A 77 -1.02 -0.17 -10.04
CA VAL A 77 -1.42 -0.51 -8.67
C VAL A 77 -1.51 0.73 -7.80
N GLY A 78 -0.57 1.66 -7.95
CA GLY A 78 -0.63 2.94 -7.25
C GLY A 78 -0.59 2.82 -5.73
N LEU A 79 0.12 1.82 -5.19
CA LEU A 79 0.33 1.63 -3.77
C LEU A 79 1.84 1.55 -3.47
N PRO A 80 2.32 2.11 -2.34
CA PRO A 80 3.68 1.85 -1.87
C PRO A 80 3.89 0.36 -1.62
N ALA A 81 4.93 -0.21 -2.21
CA ALA A 81 5.28 -1.62 -2.04
C ALA A 81 6.80 -1.81 -1.98
N LYS A 82 7.25 -2.97 -1.52
CA LYS A 82 8.63 -3.40 -1.64
C LYS A 82 8.68 -4.89 -1.94
N SER A 83 9.43 -5.28 -2.98
CA SER A 83 9.69 -6.69 -3.29
C SER A 83 11.01 -7.17 -2.68
N GLY A 84 11.04 -8.42 -2.22
CA GLY A 84 12.25 -9.14 -1.80
C GLY A 84 12.59 -10.29 -2.75
N VAL A 85 13.88 -10.59 -2.89
CA VAL A 85 14.36 -11.71 -3.74
C VAL A 85 14.03 -13.09 -3.16
N SER A 86 13.66 -13.16 -1.88
CA SER A 86 13.07 -14.33 -1.24
C SER A 86 11.67 -14.67 -1.78
N GLY A 87 11.04 -13.76 -2.54
CA GLY A 87 9.68 -13.90 -3.05
C GLY A 87 8.61 -13.36 -2.10
N ASP A 88 9.01 -12.65 -1.05
CA ASP A 88 8.13 -11.82 -0.25
C ASP A 88 7.88 -10.46 -0.91
N MET A 89 6.72 -9.89 -0.62
CA MET A 89 6.35 -8.54 -1.02
C MET A 89 5.49 -7.93 0.07
N ILE A 90 5.83 -6.72 0.48
CA ILE A 90 4.94 -5.90 1.32
C ILE A 90 4.25 -4.84 0.49
N ILE A 91 2.98 -4.59 0.80
CA ILE A 91 2.17 -3.52 0.25
C ILE A 91 1.59 -2.72 1.41
N VAL A 92 1.67 -1.40 1.32
CA VAL A 92 1.12 -0.49 2.32
C VAL A 92 -0.05 0.25 1.69
N VAL A 93 -1.22 0.20 2.34
CA VAL A 93 -2.35 1.07 2.04
C VAL A 93 -2.41 2.12 3.15
N PRO A 94 -1.85 3.33 2.93
CA PRO A 94 -1.72 4.32 3.99
C PRO A 94 -3.06 4.63 4.67
N ASN A 95 -3.04 4.68 6.01
CA ASN A 95 -4.21 4.90 6.86
C ASN A 95 -5.29 3.80 6.79
N VAL A 96 -5.00 2.65 6.19
CA VAL A 96 -5.96 1.53 6.09
C VAL A 96 -5.35 0.24 6.62
N MET A 97 -4.29 -0.27 5.99
CA MET A 97 -3.68 -1.56 6.36
C MET A 97 -2.29 -1.77 5.74
N GLY A 98 -1.56 -2.75 6.27
CA GLY A 98 -0.39 -3.33 5.63
C GLY A 98 -0.64 -4.79 5.25
N ILE A 99 -0.06 -5.21 4.13
CA ILE A 99 -0.19 -6.57 3.58
C ILE A 99 1.20 -7.12 3.36
N CYS A 100 1.41 -8.39 3.70
CA CYS A 100 2.56 -9.16 3.25
C CYS A 100 2.09 -10.34 2.41
N LEU A 101 2.78 -10.59 1.30
CA LEU A 101 2.58 -11.71 0.40
C LEU A 101 3.88 -12.50 0.34
N PHE A 102 3.79 -13.82 0.20
CA PHE A 102 4.97 -14.67 0.00
C PHE A 102 4.71 -15.72 -1.06
N SER A 103 5.55 -15.71 -2.10
CA SER A 103 5.54 -16.69 -3.17
C SER A 103 6.93 -16.69 -3.83
N PRO A 104 7.78 -17.70 -3.56
CA PRO A 104 9.17 -17.75 -4.01
C PRO A 104 9.41 -17.56 -5.52
N PRO A 105 8.55 -18.06 -6.45
CA PRO A 105 8.77 -17.84 -7.88
C PRO A 105 8.76 -16.35 -8.26
N LEU A 106 9.85 -15.89 -8.87
CA LEU A 106 10.04 -14.52 -9.33
C LEU A 106 9.85 -14.40 -10.85
N ASP A 107 9.47 -13.21 -11.29
CA ASP A 107 9.48 -12.81 -12.69
C ASP A 107 10.90 -12.43 -13.15
N GLN A 108 11.03 -12.03 -14.42
CA GLN A 108 12.32 -11.63 -15.00
C GLN A 108 12.90 -10.34 -14.39
N LEU A 109 12.09 -9.55 -13.68
CA LEU A 109 12.49 -8.31 -13.02
C LEU A 109 12.78 -8.50 -11.52
N GLY A 110 12.69 -9.74 -11.03
CA GLY A 110 12.95 -10.09 -9.63
C GLY A 110 11.77 -9.89 -8.68
N ASN A 111 10.56 -9.63 -9.19
CA ASN A 111 9.36 -9.50 -8.36
C ASN A 111 8.62 -10.83 -8.24
N THR A 112 7.94 -11.08 -7.11
CA THR A 112 7.13 -12.30 -6.96
C THR A 112 5.94 -12.31 -7.93
N VAL A 113 5.85 -13.36 -8.77
CA VAL A 113 4.84 -13.46 -9.84
C VAL A 113 3.43 -13.39 -9.29
N ARG A 114 3.15 -14.13 -8.21
CA ARG A 114 1.82 -14.18 -7.60
C ARG A 114 1.51 -12.92 -6.81
N GLY A 115 2.51 -12.31 -6.16
CA GLY A 115 2.29 -11.09 -5.39
C GLY A 115 1.94 -9.90 -6.28
N VAL A 116 2.64 -9.72 -7.41
CA VAL A 116 2.29 -8.68 -8.41
C VAL A 116 0.88 -8.89 -8.94
N LYS A 117 0.53 -10.12 -9.35
CA LYS A 117 -0.80 -10.43 -9.87
C LYS A 117 -1.90 -10.19 -8.84
N PHE A 118 -1.64 -10.54 -7.58
CA PHE A 118 -2.57 -10.24 -6.49
C PHE A 118 -2.77 -8.73 -6.34
N ALA A 119 -1.69 -7.94 -6.37
CA ALA A 119 -1.77 -6.49 -6.20
C ALA A 119 -2.59 -5.82 -7.30
N GLU A 120 -2.43 -6.26 -8.55
CA GLU A 120 -3.22 -5.77 -9.70
C GLU A 120 -4.72 -6.10 -9.52
N GLN A 121 -5.05 -7.36 -9.23
CA GLN A 121 -6.46 -7.77 -8.99
C GLN A 121 -7.07 -7.10 -7.75
N PHE A 122 -6.24 -6.81 -6.75
CA PHE A 122 -6.66 -6.15 -5.53
C PHE A 122 -7.16 -4.73 -5.80
N VAL A 123 -6.43 -3.94 -6.59
CA VAL A 123 -6.86 -2.56 -6.93
C VAL A 123 -7.93 -2.50 -8.03
N GLU A 124 -8.07 -3.55 -8.83
CA GLU A 124 -9.22 -3.71 -9.73
C GLU A 124 -10.52 -3.93 -8.94
N LYS A 125 -10.44 -4.63 -7.81
CA LYS A 125 -11.59 -4.94 -6.96
C LYS A 125 -11.94 -3.83 -5.96
N PHE A 126 -10.92 -3.15 -5.41
CA PHE A 126 -11.09 -2.17 -4.34
C PHE A 126 -10.57 -0.79 -4.74
N ASN A 127 -11.18 0.29 -4.21
CA ASN A 127 -10.83 1.68 -4.50
C ASN A 127 -9.60 2.17 -3.71
N PHE A 128 -8.52 1.38 -3.71
CA PHE A 128 -7.31 1.65 -2.95
C PHE A 128 -6.16 2.24 -3.75
N HIS A 129 -6.29 2.36 -5.08
CA HIS A 129 -5.30 3.07 -5.85
C HIS A 129 -5.13 4.49 -5.29
N ASN A 130 -3.90 4.97 -5.09
CA ASN A 130 -3.65 6.25 -4.41
C ASN A 130 -4.31 7.46 -5.11
N TYR A 131 -4.68 7.31 -6.38
CA TYR A 131 -5.40 8.31 -7.18
C TYR A 131 -6.85 7.94 -7.51
N ASP A 132 -7.41 6.88 -6.91
CA ASP A 132 -8.86 6.60 -7.02
C ASP A 132 -9.66 7.64 -6.21
N SER A 133 -10.83 8.01 -6.71
CA SER A 133 -11.75 8.93 -6.04
C SER A 133 -12.58 8.22 -4.96
N LEU A 134 -12.66 8.82 -3.77
CA LEU A 134 -13.52 8.34 -2.67
C LEU A 134 -14.94 8.91 -2.74
N VAL A 135 -15.11 9.99 -3.51
CA VAL A 135 -16.37 10.75 -3.64
C VAL A 135 -17.13 10.27 -4.88
N TYR A 136 -16.43 10.12 -6.00
CA TYR A 136 -17.01 9.76 -7.29
C TYR A 136 -16.45 8.42 -7.73
N SER A 137 -17.11 7.33 -7.34
CA SER A 137 -16.74 6.01 -7.87
C SER A 137 -17.53 5.74 -9.15
N GLU A 138 -16.98 6.13 -10.29
CA GLU A 138 -17.46 5.70 -11.61
C GLU A 138 -17.24 4.20 -11.85
N THR A 139 -16.45 3.57 -10.97
CA THR A 139 -16.07 2.17 -11.04
C THR A 139 -16.93 1.31 -10.12
N HIS A 140 -17.18 0.04 -10.49
CA HIS A 140 -17.83 -0.97 -9.65
C HIS A 140 -16.93 -1.47 -8.48
N LYS A 141 -15.92 -0.68 -8.09
CA LYS A 141 -14.97 -1.03 -7.03
C LYS A 141 -15.64 -0.97 -5.67
N ILE A 142 -15.14 -1.79 -4.76
CA ILE A 142 -15.61 -1.88 -3.38
C ILE A 142 -14.79 -0.93 -2.51
N ASP A 143 -15.46 -0.12 -1.70
CA ASP A 143 -14.83 0.62 -0.60
C ASP A 143 -15.17 -0.05 0.74
N PRO A 144 -14.24 -0.83 1.34
CA PRO A 144 -14.50 -1.52 2.58
C PRO A 144 -14.52 -0.58 3.80
N ARG A 145 -14.14 0.71 3.65
CA ARG A 145 -14.26 1.71 4.72
C ARG A 145 -15.70 2.13 4.98
N LYS A 146 -16.59 1.97 3.99
CA LYS A 146 -18.02 2.29 4.11
C LYS A 146 -18.80 1.04 4.51
N LYS A 147 -19.71 1.13 5.49
CA LYS A 147 -20.59 -0.01 5.80
C LYS A 147 -21.60 -0.20 4.67
N ILE A 148 -21.84 -1.46 4.27
CA ILE A 148 -22.80 -1.82 3.20
C ILE A 148 -24.21 -1.23 3.46
N ARG A 149 -24.61 -1.09 4.73
CA ARG A 149 -25.87 -0.46 5.13
C ARG A 149 -25.87 1.06 4.93
N GLU A 150 -24.80 1.75 5.33
CA GLU A 150 -24.70 3.22 5.25
C GLU A 150 -24.81 3.69 3.79
N VAL A 151 -24.12 3.03 2.85
CA VAL A 151 -24.13 3.42 1.42
C VAL A 151 -25.54 3.38 0.82
N LYS A 152 -26.32 2.33 1.09
CA LYS A 152 -27.70 2.21 0.56
C LYS A 152 -28.66 3.22 1.19
N HIS A 153 -28.52 3.47 2.50
CA HIS A 153 -29.42 4.39 3.20
C HIS A 153 -29.12 5.85 2.88
N GLU A 154 -27.85 6.22 2.71
CA GLU A 154 -27.43 7.59 2.44
C GLU A 154 -27.92 8.08 1.08
N SER A 155 -27.72 7.30 0.01
CA SER A 155 -28.22 7.67 -1.32
C SER A 155 -29.73 7.79 -1.38
N VAL A 156 -30.45 6.85 -0.75
CA VAL A 156 -31.92 6.89 -0.70
C VAL A 156 -32.41 8.07 0.15
N SER A 157 -31.79 8.32 1.31
CA SER A 157 -32.15 9.43 2.19
C SER A 157 -31.91 10.78 1.51
N ASN A 158 -30.77 10.95 0.83
CA ASN A 158 -30.44 12.16 0.10
C ASN A 158 -31.39 12.40 -1.07
N MET A 159 -31.76 11.34 -1.80
CA MET A 159 -32.74 11.41 -2.87
C MET A 159 -34.14 11.78 -2.34
N MET A 160 -34.57 11.17 -1.24
CA MET A 160 -35.85 11.48 -0.59
C MET A 160 -35.87 12.93 -0.06
N TYR A 161 -34.77 13.39 0.53
CA TYR A 161 -34.64 14.78 0.99
C TYR A 161 -34.68 15.77 -0.17
N ALA A 162 -33.98 15.50 -1.27
CA ALA A 162 -34.04 16.33 -2.48
C ALA A 162 -35.46 16.37 -3.09
N ALA A 163 -36.18 15.24 -3.04
CA ALA A 163 -37.56 15.16 -3.49
C ALA A 163 -38.52 15.97 -2.59
N THR A 164 -38.29 16.01 -1.27
CA THR A 164 -39.13 16.79 -0.35
C THR A 164 -38.86 18.29 -0.44
N THR A 165 -37.61 18.69 -0.67
CA THR A 165 -37.25 20.11 -0.85
C THR A 165 -37.55 20.63 -2.26
N GLY A 166 -37.94 19.76 -3.19
CA GLY A 166 -38.20 20.11 -4.59
C GLY A 166 -36.92 20.46 -5.36
N ASP A 167 -35.75 20.05 -4.86
CA ASP A 167 -34.46 20.31 -5.51
C ASP A 167 -34.21 19.28 -6.62
N ILE A 168 -34.78 19.55 -7.78
CA ILE A 168 -34.68 18.73 -8.99
C ILE A 168 -33.21 18.62 -9.46
N SER A 169 -32.39 19.64 -9.18
CA SER A 169 -30.98 19.66 -9.59
C SER A 169 -30.14 18.60 -8.86
N SER A 170 -30.44 18.34 -7.60
CA SER A 170 -29.80 17.29 -6.80
C SER A 170 -30.27 15.88 -7.15
N ILE A 171 -31.45 15.73 -7.78
CA ILE A 171 -31.99 14.43 -8.21
C ILE A 171 -31.41 14.00 -9.57
N GLN A 172 -31.07 14.96 -10.43
CA GLN A 172 -30.57 14.72 -11.79
C GLN A 172 -29.06 14.45 -11.87
N ARG A 173 -28.34 14.51 -10.73
CA ARG A 173 -26.89 14.37 -10.61
C ARG A 173 -26.49 12.96 -10.19
#